data_AF-A0A9C7QDS7-F1
#
_entry.id   AF-A0A9C7QDS7-F1
#
_cell.length_a   1.000
_cell.length_b   1.000
_cell.length_c   1.000
_cell.angle_alpha   90.00
_cell.angle_beta   90.00
_cell.angle_gamma   90.00
#
_symmetry.space_group_name_H-M   'P 1'
#
loop_
_entity.id
_entity.type
_entity.pdbx_description
1 polymer ?
#
loop_
_entity_poly.entity_id
_entity_poly.type
_entity_poly.pdbx_seq_one_letter_code
_entity_poly.pdbx_strand_id
1 'polypeptide(L)'
;GTNCEYDMANAFNTYGGDSEIFVIRNLSAKDMEDSVNEFTKHIQNSQIIAIPGGFSGGDEPEGSAKFINAFFRNPKIKDAVEEMLYGRDGLMIGICNGFQA
;
A
#
# COMPACT_ATOMS: atom_id res chain seq x y z
N GLY A 1 -1.17 -13.54 0.10
CA GLY A 1 -1.17 -12.12 0.52
C GLY A 1 0.26 -11.66 0.70
N THR A 2 0.48 -10.41 1.10
CA THR A 2 1.78 -10.02 1.67
C THR A 2 2.04 -10.83 2.96
N ASN A 3 3.30 -10.96 3.37
CA ASN A 3 3.65 -11.72 4.58
C ASN A 3 4.87 -11.15 5.34
N CYS A 4 5.29 -9.92 5.01
CA CYS A 4 6.44 -9.25 5.61
C CYS A 4 6.07 -7.90 6.24
N GLU A 5 4.78 -7.60 6.41
CA GLU A 5 4.29 -6.34 6.97
C GLU A 5 4.80 -6.06 8.39
N TYR A 6 4.89 -7.08 9.24
CA TYR A 6 5.37 -6.92 10.62
C TYR A 6 6.87 -6.58 10.67
N ASP A 7 7.69 -7.28 9.89
CA ASP A 7 9.14 -7.03 9.82
C ASP A 7 9.42 -5.64 9.25
N MET A 8 8.67 -5.25 8.21
CA MET A 8 8.80 -3.93 7.59
C MET A 8 8.39 -2.82 8.56
N ALA A 9 7.24 -2.94 9.24
CA ALA A 9 6.79 -1.98 10.25
C ALA A 9 7.79 -1.89 11.41
N ASN A 10 8.32 -3.02 11.89
CA ASN A 10 9.33 -3.04 12.94
C ASN A 10 10.62 -2.32 12.50
N ALA A 11 11.05 -2.47 11.25
CA ALA A 11 12.21 -1.77 10.72
C ALA A 11 12.02 -0.24 10.75
N PHE A 12 10.89 0.27 10.24
CA PHE A 12 10.59 1.70 10.31
C PHE A 12 10.51 2.21 11.76
N ASN A 13 9.80 1.49 12.63
CA ASN A 13 9.64 1.87 14.03
C ASN A 13 10.97 1.89 14.79
N THR A 14 11.88 0.96 14.47
CA THR A 14 13.25 0.92 15.06
C THR A 14 14.04 2.20 14.75
N TYR A 15 13.79 2.84 13.60
CA TYR A 15 14.45 4.08 13.19
C TYR A 15 13.59 5.34 13.39
N GLY A 16 12.60 5.27 14.29
CA GLY A 16 11.80 6.42 14.70
C GLY A 16 10.58 6.73 13.82
N GLY A 17 10.21 5.83 12.91
CA GLY A 17 8.92 5.88 12.22
C GLY A 17 7.75 5.53 13.16
N ASP A 18 6.56 5.96 12.77
CA ASP A 18 5.29 5.54 13.39
C ASP A 18 4.48 4.79 12.33
N SER A 19 4.63 3.47 12.32
CA SER A 19 4.11 2.62 11.23
C SER A 19 2.74 2.08 11.55
N GLU A 20 1.81 2.28 10.62
CA GLU A 20 0.50 1.63 10.61
C GLU A 20 0.45 0.55 9.53
N ILE A 21 -0.03 -0.65 9.88
CA ILE A 21 -0.28 -1.74 8.92
C ILE A 21 -1.73 -1.63 8.45
N PHE A 22 -1.92 -1.41 7.15
CA PHE A 22 -3.24 -1.35 6.53
C PHE A 22 -3.52 -2.60 5.68
N VAL A 23 -4.67 -3.26 5.95
CA VAL A 23 -5.10 -4.45 5.21
C VAL A 23 -6.21 -4.08 4.23
N ILE A 24 -5.97 -4.29 2.94
CA ILE A 24 -6.98 -4.09 1.89
C ILE A 24 -8.00 -5.23 1.97
N ARG A 25 -9.27 -4.88 2.23
CA ARG A 25 -10.39 -5.82 2.23
C ARG A 25 -11.01 -5.87 0.83
N ASN A 26 -11.10 -7.05 0.24
CA ASN A 26 -11.55 -7.24 -1.13
C ASN A 26 -12.60 -8.36 -1.30
N LEU A 27 -13.29 -8.76 -0.22
CA LEU A 27 -14.29 -9.84 -0.24
C LEU A 27 -15.61 -9.43 -0.92
N SER A 28 -15.91 -8.14 -0.98
CA SER A 28 -17.07 -7.58 -1.67
C SER A 28 -16.75 -6.24 -2.32
N ALA A 29 -17.62 -5.78 -3.22
CA ALA A 29 -17.51 -4.44 -3.81
C ALA A 29 -17.55 -3.33 -2.75
N LYS A 30 -18.34 -3.53 -1.68
CA LYS A 30 -18.45 -2.60 -0.57
C LYS A 30 -17.15 -2.55 0.25
N ASP A 31 -16.60 -3.71 0.57
CA ASP A 31 -15.30 -3.81 1.28
C ASP A 31 -14.17 -3.12 0.50
N MET A 32 -14.19 -3.29 -0.81
CA MET A 32 -13.21 -2.66 -1.70
C MET A 32 -13.37 -1.13 -1.72
N GLU A 33 -14.60 -0.63 -1.85
CA GLU A 33 -14.88 0.81 -1.80
C GLU A 33 -14.46 1.42 -0.45
N ASP A 34 -14.79 0.75 0.65
CA ASP A 34 -14.43 1.19 2.00
C ASP A 34 -12.90 1.17 2.18
N SER A 35 -12.22 0.14 1.69
CA SER A 35 -10.75 0.06 1.72
C SER A 35 -10.10 1.19 0.92
N VAL A 36 -10.62 1.54 -0.26
CA VAL A 36 -10.15 2.69 -1.04
C VAL A 36 -10.30 4.00 -0.26
N ASN A 37 -11.49 4.23 0.31
CA ASN A 37 -11.77 5.46 1.04
C ASN A 37 -10.93 5.58 2.34
N GLU A 38 -10.75 4.48 3.07
CA GLU A 38 -9.89 4.44 4.26
C GLU A 38 -8.42 4.66 3.87
N PHE A 39 -7.91 3.91 2.89
CA PHE A 39 -6.52 4.03 2.45
C PHE A 39 -6.16 5.44 1.98
N THR A 40 -7.05 6.10 1.22
CA THR A 40 -6.86 7.52 0.83
C THR A 40 -6.68 8.43 2.04
N LYS A 41 -7.44 8.22 3.14
CA LYS A 41 -7.28 9.01 4.38
C LYS A 41 -5.94 8.71 5.05
N HIS A 42 -5.48 7.45 5.06
CA HIS A 42 -4.17 7.11 5.61
C HIS A 42 -3.05 7.78 4.81
N ILE A 43 -3.12 7.80 3.47
CA ILE A 43 -2.13 8.48 2.61
C ILE A 43 -2.04 9.97 2.96
N GLN A 44 -3.19 10.64 3.11
CA GLN A 44 -3.25 12.07 3.46
C GLN A 44 -2.58 12.40 4.81
N ASN A 45 -2.57 11.46 5.75
CA ASN A 45 -1.96 11.61 7.06
C ASN A 45 -0.56 10.99 7.16
N SER A 46 -0.05 10.38 6.09
CA SER A 46 1.25 9.71 6.05
C SER A 46 2.26 10.50 5.22
N GLN A 47 3.55 10.30 5.50
CA GLN A 47 4.65 10.76 4.63
C GLN A 47 5.31 9.62 3.84
N ILE A 48 5.08 8.36 4.21
CA ILE A 48 5.71 7.21 3.58
C ILE A 48 4.65 6.14 3.30
N ILE A 49 4.67 5.58 2.09
CA ILE A 49 3.97 4.34 1.76
C ILE A 49 5.01 3.24 1.57
N ALA A 50 4.81 2.14 2.29
CA ALA A 50 5.71 1.00 2.31
C ALA A 50 4.94 -0.26 1.90
N ILE A 51 5.31 -0.87 0.77
CA ILE A 51 4.68 -2.10 0.28
C ILE A 51 5.60 -3.29 0.58
N PRO A 52 5.21 -4.19 1.51
CA PRO A 52 6.03 -5.32 1.91
C PRO A 52 6.08 -6.41 0.85
N GLY A 53 7.03 -7.32 1.03
CA GLY A 53 7.13 -8.55 0.26
C GLY A 53 6.01 -9.56 0.56
N GLY A 54 6.02 -10.66 -0.20
CA GLY A 54 5.09 -11.77 -0.05
C GLY A 54 4.59 -12.29 -1.40
N PHE A 55 3.32 -12.71 -1.42
CA PHE A 55 2.63 -13.30 -2.58
C PHE A 55 1.22 -12.71 -2.67
N SER A 56 1.11 -11.40 -2.90
CA SER A 56 -0.20 -10.74 -3.04
C SER A 56 -0.99 -11.35 -4.21
N GLY A 57 -2.32 -11.46 -4.07
CA GLY A 57 -3.17 -12.14 -5.07
C GLY A 57 -2.86 -13.64 -5.30
N GLY A 58 -1.96 -14.26 -4.52
CA GLY A 58 -1.49 -15.63 -4.77
C GLY A 58 -0.62 -15.76 -6.02
N ASP A 59 -0.09 -14.65 -6.54
CA ASP A 59 0.59 -14.55 -7.84
C ASP A 59 -0.24 -14.95 -9.08
N GLU A 60 -1.56 -15.06 -8.93
CA GLU A 60 -2.48 -15.41 -10.01
C GLU A 60 -3.28 -14.18 -10.51
N PRO A 61 -3.63 -14.07 -11.80
CA PRO A 61 -3.17 -14.85 -12.96
C PRO A 61 -1.90 -14.29 -13.64
N GLU A 62 -1.42 -13.12 -13.24
CA GLU A 62 -0.25 -12.43 -13.83
C GLU A 62 0.71 -11.89 -12.75
N GLY A 63 0.74 -12.53 -11.59
CA GLY A 63 1.51 -12.05 -10.44
C GLY A 63 0.76 -11.07 -9.54
N SER A 64 1.24 -11.01 -8.31
CA SER A 64 1.01 -10.01 -7.27
C SER A 64 0.92 -8.55 -7.71
N ALA A 65 1.74 -8.16 -8.68
CA ALA A 65 1.74 -6.82 -9.25
C ALA A 65 0.34 -6.37 -9.69
N LYS A 66 -0.47 -7.27 -10.28
CA LYS A 66 -1.74 -6.90 -10.91
C LYS A 66 -2.74 -6.33 -9.93
N PHE A 67 -2.89 -6.95 -8.75
CA PHE A 67 -3.84 -6.48 -7.74
C PHE A 67 -3.40 -5.14 -7.16
N ILE A 68 -2.13 -5.03 -6.78
CA ILE A 68 -1.60 -3.81 -6.18
C ILE A 68 -1.64 -2.66 -7.20
N ASN A 69 -1.21 -2.90 -8.44
CA ASN A 69 -1.26 -1.89 -9.51
C ASN A 69 -2.71 -1.46 -9.81
N ALA A 70 -3.66 -2.40 -9.88
CA ALA A 70 -5.07 -2.06 -10.06
C ALA A 70 -5.62 -1.20 -8.90
N PHE A 71 -5.19 -1.47 -7.67
CA PHE A 71 -5.56 -0.67 -6.50
C PHE A 71 -5.00 0.76 -6.61
N PHE A 72 -3.71 0.93 -6.91
CA PHE A 72 -3.08 2.25 -7.06
C PHE A 72 -3.54 3.03 -8.30
N ARG A 73 -4.08 2.35 -9.33
CA ARG A 73 -4.73 3.01 -10.48
C ARG A 73 -6.09 3.62 -10.18
N ASN A 74 -6.68 3.33 -9.01
CA ASN A 74 -7.91 4.01 -8.60
C ASN A 74 -7.65 5.53 -8.55
N PRO A 75 -8.44 6.38 -9.23
CA PRO A 75 -8.18 7.82 -9.29
C PRO A 75 -8.00 8.48 -7.92
N LYS A 76 -8.81 8.10 -6.91
CA LYS A 76 -8.69 8.66 -5.56
C LYS A 76 -7.37 8.31 -4.88
N ILE A 77 -6.87 7.10 -5.12
CA ILE A 77 -5.60 6.66 -4.54
C ILE A 77 -4.45 7.31 -5.29
N LYS A 78 -4.51 7.30 -6.63
CA LYS A 78 -3.51 7.92 -7.49
C LYS A 78 -3.30 9.39 -7.13
N ASP A 79 -4.37 10.17 -7.05
CA ASP A 79 -4.29 11.60 -6.73
C ASP A 79 -3.70 11.84 -5.34
N ALA A 80 -4.08 11.01 -4.35
CA ALA A 80 -3.54 11.10 -2.99
C ALA A 80 -2.04 10.74 -2.92
N VAL A 81 -1.60 9.74 -3.70
CA VAL A 81 -0.19 9.35 -3.81
C VAL A 81 0.62 10.43 -4.51
N GLU A 82 0.12 11.01 -5.61
CA GLU A 82 0.80 12.12 -6.30
C GLU A 82 0.95 13.34 -5.37
N GLU A 83 -0.10 13.71 -4.63
CA GLU A 83 -0.04 14.78 -3.63
C GLU A 83 0.96 14.46 -2.51
N MET A 84 0.99 13.22 -2.03
CA MET A 84 1.97 12.81 -1.03
C MET A 84 3.41 12.94 -1.56
N LEU A 85 3.69 12.40 -2.74
CA LEU A 85 5.04 12.34 -3.31
C LEU A 85 5.56 13.72 -3.74
N TYR A 86 4.71 14.51 -4.40
CA TYR A 86 5.14 15.74 -5.07
C TYR A 86 4.66 17.02 -4.38
N GLY A 87 3.56 16.97 -3.62
CA GLY A 87 3.04 18.10 -2.86
C GLY A 87 3.62 18.19 -1.44
N ARG A 88 4.05 17.06 -0.86
CA ARG A 88 4.51 16.96 0.53
C ARG A 88 5.89 16.30 0.71
N ASP A 89 6.62 16.11 -0.39
CA ASP A 89 7.94 15.45 -0.44
C ASP A 89 7.98 14.08 0.27
N GLY A 90 6.87 13.33 0.16
CA GLY A 90 6.74 12.00 0.73
C GLY A 90 7.53 10.94 -0.05
N LEU A 91 7.59 9.74 0.52
CA LEU A 91 8.33 8.62 -0.04
C LEU A 91 7.41 7.42 -0.31
N MET A 92 7.77 6.63 -1.31
CA MET A 92 7.15 5.33 -1.55
C MET A 92 8.24 4.30 -1.79
N ILE A 93 8.13 3.15 -1.12
CA ILE A 93 9.08 2.05 -1.25
C ILE A 93 8.34 0.72 -1.38
N GLY A 94 8.77 -0.10 -2.32
CA GLY A 94 8.30 -1.47 -2.51
C GLY A 94 9.46 -2.45 -2.38
N ILE A 95 9.27 -3.54 -1.64
CA ILE A 95 10.29 -4.58 -1.45
C ILE A 95 9.79 -5.91 -2.01
N CYS A 96 10.59 -6.56 -2.85
CA CYS A 96 10.27 -7.85 -3.46
C CYS A 96 8.91 -7.80 -4.19
N ASN A 97 7.87 -8.40 -3.62
CA ASN A 97 6.49 -8.33 -4.11
C ASN A 97 6.01 -6.88 -4.28
N GLY A 98 6.35 -6.03 -3.30
CA GLY A 98 6.01 -4.61 -3.36
C GLY A 98 6.77 -3.84 -4.44
N PHE A 99 7.93 -4.31 -4.91
CA PHE A 99 8.66 -3.69 -6.02
C PHE A 99 8.05 -4.04 -7.39
N GLN A 100 7.39 -5.19 -7.48
CA GLN A 100 6.71 -5.62 -8.71
C GLN A 100 5.42 -4.82 -8.96
N ALA A 101 4.87 -4.21 -7.91
CA ALA A 101 3.63 -3.46 -7.91
C ALA A 101 3.66 -2.15 -8.71
#